data_AF-A0A0J6VRU1-F1
#
_entry.id   AF-A0A0J6VRU1-F1
#
_cell.length_a   1.000
_cell.length_b   1.000
_cell.length_c   1.000
_cell.angle_alpha   90.00
_cell.angle_beta   90.00
_cell.angle_gamma   90.00
#
_symmetry.space_group_name_H-M   'P 1'
#
loop_
_entity.id
_entity.type
_entity.pdbx_description
1 polymer ?
#
loop_
_entity_poly.entity_id
_entity_poly.type
_entity_poly.pdbx_seq_one_letter_code
_entity_poly.pdbx_strand_id
1 'polypeptide(L)' 'MSTEPDQLRAQVADLLGEPTEPTDADLDSVAARLEEAHDLLVRALESVEKG' A
#
# COMPACT_ATOMS: atom_id res chain seq x y z
N MET A 1 10.82 5.38 -18.46
CA MET A 1 9.90 6.41 -17.91
C MET A 1 8.93 5.66 -17.01
N SER A 2 9.26 5.49 -15.73
CA SER A 2 8.36 4.83 -14.78
C SER A 2 7.19 5.75 -14.52
N THR A 3 6.01 5.29 -14.91
CA THR A 3 4.77 6.04 -14.73
C THR A 3 4.40 6.12 -13.23
N GLU A 4 3.66 7.14 -12.81
CA GLU A 4 3.17 7.28 -11.42
C GLU A 4 2.50 6.00 -10.86
N PRO A 5 1.70 5.25 -11.64
CA PRO A 5 1.14 3.98 -11.17
C PRO A 5 2.19 2.94 -10.80
N ASP A 6 3.31 2.86 -11.53
CA ASP A 6 4.37 1.89 -11.25
C ASP A 6 5.12 2.26 -9.97
N GLN A 7 5.32 3.56 -9.73
CA GLN A 7 5.92 4.06 -8.48
C GLN A 7 4.99 3.85 -7.28
N LEU A 8 3.68 4.00 -7.47
CA LEU A 8 2.69 3.74 -6.43
C LEU A 8 2.66 2.24 -6.06
N ARG A 9 2.67 1.35 -7.06
CA ARG A 9 2.74 -0.09 -6.84
C ARG A 9 4.03 -0.49 -6.11
N ALA A 10 5.16 0.13 -6.43
CA ALA A 10 6.43 -0.12 -5.74
C ALA A 10 6.38 0.32 -4.26
N GLN A 11 5.79 1.48 -3.96
CA GLN A 11 5.62 1.95 -2.58
C GLN A 11 4.70 1.03 -1.76
N VAL A 12 3.59 0.58 -2.35
CA VAL A 12 2.69 -0.37 -1.69
C VAL A 12 3.39 -1.71 -1.43
N ALA A 13 4.18 -2.20 -2.40
CA ALA A 13 4.94 -3.44 -2.22
C ALA A 13 5.98 -3.32 -1.10
N ASP A 14 6.69 -2.19 -1.01
CA ASP A 14 7.66 -1.93 0.06
C ASP A 14 6.98 -1.86 1.43
N LEU A 15 5.80 -1.25 1.49
CA LEU A 15 5.02 -1.09 2.72
C LEU A 15 4.46 -2.42 3.23
N LEU A 16 3.96 -3.27 2.33
CA LEU A 16 3.43 -4.59 2.67
C LEU A 16 4.54 -5.61 2.94
N GLY A 17 5.71 -5.41 2.35
CA GLY A 17 6.84 -6.33 2.44
C GLY A 17 6.57 -7.66 1.74
N GLU A 18 7.43 -8.65 2.01
CA GLU A 18 7.27 -10.00 1.46
C GLU A 18 6.04 -10.70 2.05
N PRO A 19 5.24 -11.39 1.21
CA PRO A 19 4.07 -12.11 1.69
C PRO A 19 4.49 -13.24 2.63
N THR A 20 4.12 -13.10 3.90
CA THR A 20 4.27 -14.12 4.94
C THR A 20 2.90 -14.50 5.49
N GLU A 21 2.73 -15.73 5.92
CA GLU A 21 1.57 -16.10 6.74
C GLU A 21 1.65 -15.33 8.06
N PRO A 22 0.67 -14.45 8.36
CA PRO A 22 0.66 -13.74 9.62
C PRO A 22 0.34 -14.69 10.76
N THR A 23 1.08 -14.61 11.86
CA THR A 23 0.69 -15.30 13.09
C THR A 23 -0.38 -14.45 13.82
N ASP A 24 -1.12 -15.04 14.75
CA ASP A 24 -2.13 -14.30 15.54
C ASP A 24 -1.54 -13.06 16.25
N ALA A 25 -0.26 -13.11 16.62
CA ALA A 25 0.46 -12.00 17.24
C ALA A 25 0.81 -10.85 16.26
N ASP A 26 0.74 -11.11 14.95
CA ASP A 26 1.10 -10.18 13.88
C ASP A 26 -0.12 -9.55 13.20
N LEU A 27 -1.34 -10.02 13.50
CA LEU A 27 -2.57 -9.60 12.80
C LEU A 27 -2.80 -8.09 12.91
N ASP A 28 -2.61 -7.49 14.08
CA ASP A 28 -2.77 -6.03 14.27
C ASP A 28 -1.73 -5.24 13.45
N SER A 29 -0.51 -5.76 13.35
CA SER A 29 0.58 -5.15 12.57
C SER A 29 0.32 -5.25 11.07
N VAL A 30 -0.21 -6.40 10.62
CA VAL A 30 -0.61 -6.62 9.23
C VAL A 30 -1.81 -5.76 8.87
N ALA A 31 -2.79 -5.64 9.77
CA ALA A 31 -3.95 -4.76 9.58
C ALA A 31 -3.51 -3.29 9.42
N ALA A 32 -2.59 -2.81 10.26
CA ALA A 32 -2.07 -1.44 10.17
C ALA A 32 -1.35 -1.18 8.83
N ARG A 33 -0.52 -2.11 8.34
CA ARG A 33 0.13 -1.98 7.02
C ARG A 33 -0.87 -1.99 5.87
N LEU A 34 -1.89 -2.83 5.94
CA LEU A 34 -2.93 -2.88 4.92
C LEU A 34 -3.74 -1.58 4.86
N GLU A 35 -4.03 -0.98 6.02
CA GLU A 35 -4.71 0.31 6.11
C GLU A 35 -3.85 1.44 5.52
N GLU A 36 -2.57 1.50 5.87
CA GLU A 36 -1.65 2.51 5.33
C GLU A 36 -1.44 2.35 3.81
N ALA A 37 -1.35 1.11 3.31
CA ALA A 37 -1.32 0.85 1.88
C ALA A 37 -2.61 1.29 1.18
N HIS A 38 -3.77 1.06 1.80
CA HIS A 38 -5.06 1.48 1.28
C HIS A 38 -5.17 3.02 1.20
N ASP A 39 -4.78 3.73 2.25
CA ASP A 39 -4.77 5.19 2.29
C ASP A 39 -3.91 5.80 1.16
N LEU A 40 -2.75 5.18 0.89
CA LEU A 40 -1.87 5.60 -0.20
C LEU A 40 -2.55 5.45 -1.56
N LEU A 41 -3.27 4.34 -1.78
CA LEU A 41 -4.04 4.10 -3.00
C LEU A 41 -5.21 5.08 -3.16
N VAL A 42 -5.94 5.36 -2.07
CA VAL A 42 -7.06 6.32 -2.08
C VAL A 42 -6.56 7.73 -2.42
N ARG A 43 -5.47 8.18 -1.79
CA ARG A 43 -4.87 9.49 -2.08
C ARG A 43 -4.42 9.61 -3.54
N ALA A 44 -3.84 8.55 -4.08
CA ALA A 44 -3.45 8.53 -5.49
C ALA A 44 -4.66 8.62 -6.42
N LEU A 45 -5.75 7.91 -6.10
CA LEU A 45 -7.00 7.97 -6.86
C LEU A 45 -7.60 9.39 -6.83
N GLU A 46 -7.67 10.01 -5.66
CA GLU A 46 -8.15 11.39 -5.52
C GLU A 46 -7.28 12.39 -6.29
N SER A 47 -5.97 12.17 -6.35
CA SER A 47 -5.05 13.03 -7.11
C SER A 47 -5.28 12.95 -8.61
N VAL A 48 -5.66 11.79 -9.13
CA VAL A 48 -6.04 11.60 -10.54
C VAL A 48 -7.40 12.23 -10.83
N GLU A 49 -8.33 12.18 -9.89
CA GLU A 49 -9.68 12.72 -10.06
C GLU A 49 -9.73 14.27 -9.99
N LYS A 50 -8.75 14.88 -9.31
CA LYS A 50 -8.61 16.34 -9.17
C LYS A 50 -7.72 16.98 -10.26
N GLY A 51 -7.01 16.20 -11.08
CA GLY A 51 -6.13 16.65 -12.17
C GLY A 51 -6.78 16.57 -13.53
#